data_AF-A0A9Q1BSC2-F1
#
_entry.id   AF-A0A9Q1BSC2-F1
#
_cell.length_a   1.000
_cell.length_b   1.000
_cell.length_c   1.000
_cell.angle_alpha   90.00
_cell.angle_beta   90.00
_cell.angle_gamma   90.00
#
_symmetry.space_group_name_H-M   'P 1'
#
loop_
_entity.id
_entity.type
_entity.pdbx_description
1 polymer ?
#
loop_
_entity_poly.entity_id
_entity_poly.type
_entity_poly.pdbx_seq_one_letter_code
_entity_poly.pdbx_strand_id
1 'polypeptide(L)'
;MFDAMALKKEVVYDPKNGNYGGFVDCGNILPSDSDSLATEALVFMAVGLTSNWKFPVAYYLVDHLPGAIQAEIVRQLISILTEAGLVVHGVVCDGSYANQNTSSLLGCSVTPTGLKHFFPHPTNPNEKVYFIFDTCHLIKLIRNCFATYGTIYHQEKPIMWSYIEKLHEVQQKDNLNLANKVKAKHVLWQQHKMNVKLAVQALSSSVADAIDFLRDDLHLPQFSGSEKTTEFIRIVDKLFDFMNSRSPHAKGYKQPMRLTNLTGRKKWLMETKEYLGELKDATGQPLTKCRRKTAWVGFMVTIESVTEICHNLLTNSQPAHYVCTFKMSQDNLESFFSRIRRRGGWNNNPNCL
;
A
#
# COMPACT_ATOMS: atom_id res chain seq x y z
N MET A 1 6.91 -7.92 -6.75
CA MET A 1 6.86 -6.71 -5.89
C MET A 1 8.26 -6.18 -5.72
N PHE A 2 8.44 -4.87 -5.55
CA PHE A 2 9.76 -4.28 -5.37
C PHE A 2 9.71 -3.09 -4.42
N ASP A 3 10.83 -2.83 -3.76
CA ASP A 3 11.04 -1.70 -2.84
C ASP A 3 12.56 -1.53 -2.59
N ALA A 4 12.95 -0.38 -2.05
CA ALA A 4 14.34 -0.07 -1.76
C ALA A 4 14.64 -0.13 -0.26
N MET A 5 15.76 -0.78 0.09
CA MET A 5 16.29 -0.79 1.44
C MET A 5 17.46 0.18 1.53
N ALA A 6 17.35 1.21 2.38
CA ALA A 6 18.46 2.13 2.63
C ALA A 6 19.71 1.39 3.12
N LEU A 7 20.86 1.84 2.61
CA LEU A 7 22.20 1.36 2.93
C LEU A 7 23.04 2.47 3.54
N LYS A 8 24.08 2.09 4.29
CA LYS A 8 25.14 3.01 4.68
C LYS A 8 26.01 3.33 3.45
N LYS A 9 26.07 4.62 3.11
CA LYS A 9 26.90 5.15 2.02
C LYS A 9 28.38 5.14 2.44
N GLU A 10 29.12 4.12 2.04
CA GLU A 10 30.56 3.99 2.31
C GLU A 10 31.24 3.07 1.29
N VAL A 11 32.55 3.29 1.07
CA VAL A 11 33.40 2.34 0.35
C VAL A 11 33.81 1.24 1.31
N VAL A 12 33.67 -0.02 0.91
CA VAL A 12 34.00 -1.18 1.74
C VAL A 12 34.89 -2.13 0.96
N TYR A 13 35.99 -2.58 1.56
CA TYR A 13 36.85 -3.59 0.95
C TYR A 13 36.22 -4.97 1.11
N ASP A 14 36.04 -5.70 0.01
CA ASP A 14 35.63 -7.11 0.00
C ASP A 14 36.88 -8.01 -0.05
N PRO A 15 37.31 -8.60 1.07
CA PRO A 15 38.49 -9.45 1.10
C PRO A 15 38.31 -10.76 0.33
N LYS A 16 37.07 -11.19 0.03
CA LYS A 16 36.83 -12.43 -0.72
C LYS A 16 37.07 -12.23 -2.21
N ASN A 17 36.61 -11.11 -2.75
CA ASN A 17 36.76 -10.77 -4.17
C ASN A 17 38.00 -9.90 -4.45
N GLY A 18 38.67 -9.40 -3.41
CA GLY A 18 39.90 -8.61 -3.51
C GLY A 18 39.67 -7.21 -4.08
N ASN A 19 38.44 -6.69 -4.05
CA ASN A 19 38.06 -5.42 -4.65
C ASN A 19 37.34 -4.51 -3.63
N TYR A 20 37.17 -3.24 -4.00
CA TYR A 20 36.36 -2.30 -3.23
C TYR A 20 34.92 -2.31 -3.76
N GLY A 21 33.96 -2.50 -2.85
CA GLY A 21 32.53 -2.32 -3.07
C GLY A 21 32.01 -1.02 -2.46
N GLY A 22 30.70 -0.83 -2.53
CA GLY A 22 30.01 0.39 -2.07
C GLY A 22 29.41 1.23 -3.20
N PHE A 23 29.68 0.85 -4.44
CA PHE A 23 29.30 1.60 -5.64
C PHE A 23 27.94 1.17 -6.18
N VAL A 24 27.36 2.05 -7.00
CA VAL A 24 26.16 1.73 -7.79
C VAL A 24 26.48 0.55 -8.72
N ASP A 25 25.62 -0.47 -8.66
CA ASP A 25 25.69 -1.67 -9.48
C ASP A 25 24.27 -2.02 -9.95
N CYS A 26 24.00 -1.72 -11.21
CA CYS A 26 22.77 -2.08 -11.90
C CYS A 26 22.94 -3.31 -12.83
N GLY A 27 24.00 -4.09 -12.62
CA GLY A 27 24.42 -5.14 -13.54
C GLY A 27 24.63 -4.62 -14.96
N ASN A 28 24.35 -5.46 -15.95
CA ASN A 28 24.49 -5.10 -17.38
C ASN A 28 23.38 -4.19 -17.91
N ILE A 29 22.46 -3.71 -17.04
CA ILE A 29 21.31 -2.90 -17.46
C ILE A 29 21.71 -1.44 -17.68
N LEU A 30 22.76 -0.98 -16.99
CA LEU A 30 23.39 0.33 -17.20
C LEU A 30 24.88 0.15 -17.43
N PRO A 31 25.55 1.09 -18.15
CA PRO A 31 27.00 1.14 -18.16
C PRO A 31 27.54 1.21 -16.73
N SER A 32 28.42 0.29 -16.37
CA SER A 32 28.89 0.00 -15.00
C SER A 32 29.89 1.01 -14.43
N ASP A 33 30.11 2.15 -15.09
CA ASP A 33 31.20 3.07 -14.74
C ASP A 33 30.69 4.26 -13.92
N SER A 34 30.03 3.94 -12.81
CA SER A 34 29.61 4.94 -11.83
C SER A 34 30.47 4.83 -10.58
N ASP A 35 31.39 5.79 -10.41
CA ASP A 35 32.10 6.01 -9.13
C ASP A 35 31.16 6.48 -7.99
N SER A 36 29.87 6.63 -8.26
CA SER A 36 28.87 7.00 -7.26
C SER A 36 28.64 5.86 -6.27
N LEU A 37 28.60 6.21 -4.99
CA LEU A 37 28.29 5.27 -3.91
C LEU A 37 26.79 5.01 -3.84
N ALA A 38 26.41 3.73 -3.71
CA ALA A 38 25.03 3.33 -3.53
C ALA A 38 24.48 3.83 -2.19
N THR A 39 23.22 4.29 -2.21
CA THR A 39 22.48 4.73 -1.02
C THR A 39 21.37 3.77 -0.65
N GLU A 40 20.96 2.89 -1.57
CA GLU A 40 19.91 1.90 -1.36
C GLU A 40 20.13 0.62 -2.17
N ALA A 41 19.59 -0.50 -1.68
CA ALA A 41 19.45 -1.74 -2.42
C ALA A 41 17.99 -1.85 -2.91
N LEU A 42 17.77 -1.73 -4.21
CA LEU A 42 16.48 -1.97 -4.85
C LEU A 42 16.29 -3.47 -5.02
N VAL A 43 15.29 -4.06 -4.34
CA VAL A 43 15.08 -5.50 -4.33
C VAL A 43 13.74 -5.87 -4.97
N PHE A 44 13.77 -6.87 -5.83
CA PHE A 44 12.60 -7.46 -6.47
C PHE A 44 12.32 -8.84 -5.88
N MET A 45 11.06 -9.11 -5.55
CA MET A 45 10.60 -10.38 -5.00
C MET A 45 9.38 -10.91 -5.75
N ALA A 46 9.43 -12.18 -6.14
CA ALA A 46 8.28 -12.92 -6.64
C ALA A 46 7.52 -13.57 -5.46
N VAL A 47 6.18 -13.53 -5.52
CA VAL A 47 5.30 -14.09 -4.49
C VAL A 47 4.19 -14.89 -5.16
N GLY A 48 4.05 -16.16 -4.79
CA GLY A 48 3.01 -17.04 -5.31
C GLY A 48 1.62 -16.62 -4.82
N LEU A 49 0.69 -16.32 -5.74
CA LEU A 49 -0.68 -15.90 -5.38
C LEU A 49 -1.53 -17.09 -4.92
N THR A 50 -1.42 -18.23 -5.59
CA THR A 50 -2.20 -19.46 -5.30
C THR A 50 -1.44 -20.46 -4.43
N SER A 51 -0.12 -20.34 -4.32
CA SER A 51 0.77 -21.21 -3.54
C SER A 51 1.56 -20.42 -2.50
N ASN A 52 2.12 -21.07 -1.48
CA ASN A 52 2.78 -20.39 -0.36
C ASN A 52 4.30 -20.34 -0.53
N TRP A 53 4.78 -19.58 -1.50
CA TRP A 53 6.22 -19.33 -1.70
C TRP A 53 6.47 -17.86 -2.01
N LYS A 54 7.68 -17.41 -1.67
CA LYS A 54 8.21 -16.10 -2.00
C LYS A 54 9.72 -16.17 -2.11
N PHE A 55 10.29 -15.49 -3.10
CA PHE A 55 11.72 -15.56 -3.39
C PHE A 55 12.22 -14.22 -3.95
N PRO A 56 13.32 -13.65 -3.43
CA PRO A 56 13.97 -12.49 -4.04
C PRO A 56 14.56 -12.90 -5.39
N VAL A 57 14.18 -12.22 -6.46
CA VAL A 57 14.55 -12.58 -7.85
C VAL A 57 15.66 -11.71 -8.42
N ALA A 58 15.82 -10.49 -7.89
CA ALA A 58 16.90 -9.58 -8.27
C ALA A 58 17.13 -8.54 -7.16
N TYR A 59 18.34 -8.01 -7.11
CA TYR A 59 18.64 -6.79 -6.37
C TYR A 59 19.64 -5.94 -7.17
N TYR A 60 19.61 -4.64 -6.95
CA TYR A 60 20.51 -3.67 -7.58
C TYR A 60 20.96 -2.66 -6.52
N LEU A 61 22.24 -2.31 -6.53
CA LEU A 61 22.78 -1.25 -5.68
C LEU A 61 22.65 0.07 -6.43
N VAL A 62 21.91 1.03 -5.88
CA VAL A 62 21.57 2.25 -6.61
C VAL A 62 21.74 3.49 -5.74
N ASP A 63 21.97 4.64 -6.37
CA ASP A 63 21.84 5.95 -5.76
C ASP A 63 20.66 6.67 -6.41
N HIS A 64 19.45 6.28 -5.99
CA HIS A 64 18.17 6.65 -6.60
C HIS A 64 18.05 6.24 -8.08
N LEU A 65 17.15 5.29 -8.37
CA LEU A 65 16.96 4.84 -9.75
C LEU A 65 15.94 5.72 -10.51
N PRO A 66 16.30 6.26 -11.69
CA PRO A 66 15.32 6.91 -12.56
C PRO A 66 14.17 5.98 -12.93
N GLY A 67 12.94 6.49 -12.90
CA GLY A 67 11.74 5.69 -13.14
C GLY A 67 11.70 4.95 -14.49
N ALA A 68 12.42 5.46 -15.51
CA ALA A 68 12.57 4.82 -16.83
C ALA A 68 13.41 3.54 -16.77
N ILE A 69 14.53 3.58 -16.07
CA ILE A 69 15.39 2.41 -15.88
C ILE A 69 14.65 1.39 -15.02
N GLN A 70 13.99 1.83 -13.95
CA GLN A 70 13.17 0.95 -13.12
C GLN A 70 12.05 0.26 -13.92
N ALA A 71 11.39 0.98 -14.83
CA ALA A 71 10.37 0.40 -15.71
C ALA A 71 10.95 -0.68 -16.63
N GLU A 72 12.17 -0.47 -17.14
CA GLU A 72 12.84 -1.44 -17.99
C GLU A 72 13.26 -2.70 -17.22
N ILE A 73 13.80 -2.54 -16.01
CA ILE A 73 14.06 -3.67 -15.10
C ILE A 73 12.79 -4.47 -14.85
N VAL A 74 11.66 -3.80 -14.60
CA VAL A 74 10.37 -4.48 -14.40
C VAL A 74 9.98 -5.29 -15.64
N ARG A 75 10.13 -4.75 -16.86
CA ARG A 75 9.81 -5.49 -18.10
C ARG A 75 10.69 -6.73 -18.26
N GLN A 76 12.00 -6.58 -18.09
CA GLN A 76 12.95 -7.68 -18.21
C GLN A 76 12.69 -8.79 -17.20
N LEU A 77 12.45 -8.44 -15.94
CA LEU A 77 12.13 -9.43 -14.90
C LEU A 77 10.82 -10.16 -15.18
N ILE A 78 9.81 -9.47 -15.73
CA ILE A 78 8.58 -10.13 -16.16
C ILE A 78 8.88 -11.15 -17.27
N SER A 79 9.66 -10.78 -18.29
CA SER A 79 10.05 -11.71 -19.37
C SER A 79 10.80 -12.93 -18.84
N ILE A 80 11.80 -12.74 -17.97
CA ILE A 80 12.59 -13.83 -17.37
C ILE A 80 11.70 -14.78 -16.56
N LEU A 81 10.78 -14.25 -15.75
CA LEU A 81 9.85 -15.08 -14.97
C LEU A 81 8.91 -15.88 -15.87
N THR A 82 8.47 -15.30 -16.98
CA THR A 82 7.61 -15.97 -17.96
C THR A 82 8.36 -17.06 -18.73
N GLU A 83 9.62 -16.83 -19.11
CA GLU A 83 10.50 -17.86 -19.68
C GLU A 83 10.73 -19.03 -18.72
N ALA A 84 10.78 -18.75 -17.41
CA ALA A 84 10.84 -19.78 -16.36
C ALA A 84 9.51 -20.51 -16.13
N GLY A 85 8.46 -20.22 -16.89
CA GLY A 85 7.15 -20.88 -16.81
C GLY A 85 6.20 -20.30 -15.75
N LEU A 86 6.48 -19.12 -15.21
CA LEU A 86 5.60 -18.44 -14.25
C LEU A 86 4.66 -17.46 -14.96
N VAL A 87 3.43 -17.33 -14.44
CA VAL A 87 2.48 -16.32 -14.91
C VAL A 87 2.54 -15.10 -13.99
N VAL A 88 2.99 -13.95 -14.51
CA VAL A 88 3.06 -12.71 -13.74
C VAL A 88 1.76 -11.94 -13.82
N HIS A 89 0.94 -12.02 -12.77
CA HIS A 89 -0.33 -11.29 -12.71
C HIS A 89 -0.17 -9.79 -12.44
N GLY A 90 0.84 -9.37 -11.70
CA GLY A 90 0.96 -7.96 -11.35
C GLY A 90 2.24 -7.56 -10.65
N VAL A 91 2.44 -6.24 -10.60
CA VAL A 91 3.57 -5.57 -9.96
C VAL A 91 3.05 -4.76 -8.79
N VAL A 92 3.70 -4.89 -7.63
CA VAL A 92 3.34 -4.20 -6.39
C VAL A 92 4.51 -3.32 -5.95
N CYS A 93 4.22 -2.06 -5.65
CA CYS A 93 5.20 -1.09 -5.13
C CYS A 93 4.54 -0.08 -4.18
N ASP A 94 5.34 0.79 -3.56
CA ASP A 94 4.82 1.87 -2.73
C ASP A 94 4.28 3.03 -3.61
N GLY A 95 3.66 4.02 -2.97
CA GLY A 95 3.11 5.19 -3.65
C GLY A 95 4.11 6.32 -3.93
N SER A 96 5.43 6.07 -3.94
CA SER A 96 6.42 7.13 -4.19
C SER A 96 6.27 7.76 -5.58
N TYR A 97 6.81 8.97 -5.76
CA TYR A 97 6.76 9.66 -7.05
C TYR A 97 7.50 8.88 -8.15
N ALA A 98 8.66 8.30 -7.81
CA ALA A 98 9.43 7.46 -8.72
C ALA A 98 8.61 6.25 -9.19
N ASN A 99 7.92 5.57 -8.28
CA ASN A 99 7.09 4.40 -8.58
C ASN A 99 5.83 4.75 -9.37
N GLN A 100 5.23 5.92 -9.11
CA GLN A 100 4.16 6.46 -9.94
C GLN A 100 4.66 6.74 -11.37
N ASN A 101 5.85 7.32 -11.54
CA ASN A 101 6.44 7.54 -12.85
C ASN A 101 6.74 6.22 -13.57
N THR A 102 7.29 5.22 -12.88
CA THR A 102 7.47 3.87 -13.42
C THR A 102 6.15 3.27 -13.89
N SER A 103 5.07 3.41 -13.12
CA SER A 103 3.75 2.93 -13.53
C SER A 103 3.29 3.57 -14.85
N SER A 104 3.48 4.89 -14.99
CA SER A 104 3.15 5.63 -16.21
C SER A 104 3.98 5.15 -17.40
N LEU A 105 5.28 4.92 -17.20
CA LEU A 105 6.20 4.46 -18.25
C LEU A 105 5.93 3.01 -18.68
N LEU A 106 5.38 2.18 -17.79
CA LEU A 106 4.86 0.86 -18.16
C LEU A 106 3.55 0.96 -18.96
N GLY A 107 2.88 2.11 -18.95
CA GLY A 107 1.67 2.37 -19.70
C GLY A 107 0.39 2.40 -18.86
N CYS A 108 0.51 2.49 -17.54
CA CYS A 108 -0.60 2.79 -16.63
C CYS A 108 -0.90 4.30 -16.61
N SER A 109 -2.04 4.68 -16.05
CA SER A 109 -2.42 6.07 -15.82
C SER A 109 -3.09 6.17 -14.46
N VAL A 110 -2.41 6.88 -13.55
CA VAL A 110 -2.86 7.14 -12.18
C VAL A 110 -3.56 8.50 -12.13
N THR A 111 -4.50 8.71 -13.05
CA THR A 111 -5.32 9.93 -13.13
C THR A 111 -6.80 9.59 -12.90
N PRO A 112 -7.60 10.49 -12.31
CA PRO A 112 -8.98 10.15 -11.94
C PRO A 112 -9.90 9.90 -13.15
N THR A 113 -9.67 10.61 -14.26
CA THR A 113 -10.54 10.58 -15.46
C THR A 113 -10.09 9.59 -16.54
N GLY A 114 -8.94 8.94 -16.35
CA GLY A 114 -8.35 8.02 -17.32
C GLY A 114 -7.57 6.92 -16.62
N LEU A 115 -8.15 6.37 -15.55
CA LEU A 115 -7.50 5.37 -14.70
C LEU A 115 -7.18 4.11 -15.51
N LYS A 116 -5.89 3.88 -15.78
CA LYS A 116 -5.41 2.66 -16.43
C LYS A 116 -4.51 1.93 -15.45
N HIS A 117 -4.96 0.79 -14.96
CA HIS A 117 -4.39 0.07 -13.83
C HIS A 117 -3.61 -1.19 -14.28
N PHE A 118 -3.38 -1.34 -15.58
CA PHE A 118 -2.63 -2.46 -16.16
C PHE A 118 -1.82 -1.99 -17.37
N PHE A 119 -0.86 -2.82 -17.76
CA PHE A 119 -0.10 -2.70 -18.99
C PHE A 119 0.02 -4.06 -19.70
N PRO A 120 0.28 -4.09 -21.02
CA PRO A 120 0.47 -5.33 -21.75
C PRO A 120 1.68 -6.12 -21.25
N HIS A 121 1.59 -7.45 -21.22
CA HIS A 121 2.72 -8.31 -20.87
C HIS A 121 3.86 -8.12 -21.89
N PRO A 122 5.13 -7.94 -21.46
CA PRO A 122 6.26 -7.63 -22.36
C PRO A 122 6.48 -8.64 -23.49
N THR A 123 6.20 -9.92 -23.25
CA THR A 123 6.33 -10.99 -24.25
C THR A 123 5.01 -11.45 -24.88
N ASN A 124 3.86 -10.96 -24.38
CA ASN A 124 2.53 -11.29 -24.92
C ASN A 124 1.57 -10.09 -24.81
N PRO A 125 1.45 -9.26 -25.86
CA PRO A 125 0.63 -8.03 -25.79
C PRO A 125 -0.86 -8.24 -25.49
N ASN A 126 -1.38 -9.45 -25.65
CA ASN A 126 -2.77 -9.78 -25.35
C ASN A 126 -3.02 -10.07 -23.86
N GLU A 127 -1.96 -10.34 -23.09
CA GLU A 127 -2.04 -10.54 -21.65
C GLU A 127 -1.81 -9.24 -20.89
N LYS A 128 -2.45 -9.14 -19.73
CA LYS A 128 -2.37 -7.94 -18.88
C LYS A 128 -1.56 -8.22 -17.63
N VAL A 129 -0.66 -7.30 -17.31
CA VAL A 129 0.01 -7.22 -16.02
C VAL A 129 -0.56 -6.03 -15.26
N TYR A 130 -1.12 -6.28 -14.08
CA TYR A 130 -1.79 -5.26 -13.28
C TYR A 130 -0.80 -4.53 -12.36
N PHE A 131 -1.02 -3.24 -12.13
CA PHE A 131 -0.19 -2.43 -11.24
C PHE A 131 -0.92 -2.18 -9.92
N ILE A 132 -0.23 -2.38 -8.80
CA ILE A 132 -0.82 -2.35 -7.46
C ILE A 132 0.05 -1.47 -6.56
N PHE A 133 -0.60 -0.58 -5.80
CA PHE A 133 0.06 0.18 -4.76
C PHE A 133 -0.12 -0.51 -3.42
N ASP A 134 0.92 -0.51 -2.59
CA ASP A 134 0.86 -1.16 -1.29
C ASP A 134 -0.15 -0.49 -0.35
N THR A 135 -1.07 -1.31 0.16
CA THR A 135 -2.21 -0.86 0.95
C THR A 135 -1.81 -0.39 2.36
N CYS A 136 -0.75 -0.96 2.95
CA CYS A 136 -0.17 -0.48 4.20
C CYS A 136 0.42 0.92 4.05
N HIS A 137 1.03 1.24 2.91
CA HIS A 137 1.45 2.60 2.57
C HIS A 137 0.28 3.53 2.33
N LEU A 138 -0.72 3.11 1.54
CA LEU A 138 -1.87 3.95 1.22
C LEU A 138 -2.72 4.33 2.44
N ILE A 139 -2.94 3.41 3.40
CA ILE A 139 -3.69 3.72 4.62
C ILE A 139 -2.99 4.79 5.48
N LYS A 140 -1.64 4.76 5.53
CA LYS A 140 -0.85 5.83 6.16
C LYS A 140 -1.10 7.16 5.45
N LEU A 141 -1.14 7.17 4.12
CA LEU A 141 -1.37 8.38 3.35
C LEU A 141 -2.80 8.92 3.55
N ILE A 142 -3.83 8.07 3.61
CA ILE A 142 -5.20 8.49 3.96
C ILE A 142 -5.21 9.16 5.34
N ARG A 143 -4.67 8.49 6.38
CA ARG A 143 -4.60 9.08 7.74
C ARG A 143 -3.90 10.43 7.72
N ASN A 144 -2.72 10.50 7.10
CA ASN A 144 -1.93 11.73 7.05
C ASN A 144 -2.66 12.84 6.27
N CYS A 145 -3.40 12.51 5.22
CA CYS A 145 -4.19 13.46 4.45
C CYS A 145 -5.37 13.98 5.28
N PHE A 146 -6.15 13.08 5.85
CA PHE A 146 -7.32 13.40 6.66
C PHE A 146 -6.95 14.28 7.86
N ALA A 147 -5.92 13.88 8.61
CA ALA A 147 -5.44 14.63 9.76
C ALA A 147 -4.75 15.96 9.39
N THR A 148 -4.21 16.10 8.17
CA THR A 148 -3.65 17.39 7.71
C THR A 148 -4.76 18.37 7.31
N TYR A 149 -5.76 17.90 6.56
CA TYR A 149 -6.84 18.77 6.11
C TYR A 149 -7.83 19.10 7.24
N GLY A 150 -7.91 18.25 8.26
CA GLY A 150 -8.83 18.43 9.39
C GLY A 150 -10.26 18.07 9.03
N THR A 151 -10.76 18.60 7.90
CA THR A 151 -12.08 18.29 7.35
C THR A 151 -11.97 17.93 5.88
N ILE A 152 -12.64 16.84 5.50
CA ILE A 152 -12.94 16.46 4.11
C ILE A 152 -14.45 16.36 3.94
N TYR A 153 -14.95 16.28 2.71
CA TYR A 153 -16.38 16.33 2.43
C TYR A 153 -16.81 15.18 1.53
N HIS A 154 -17.97 14.61 1.85
CA HIS A 154 -18.72 13.70 0.96
C HIS A 154 -20.11 14.30 0.74
N GLN A 155 -20.44 14.62 -0.51
CA GLN A 155 -21.74 15.23 -0.88
C GLN A 155 -22.07 16.46 -0.01
N GLU A 156 -21.11 17.39 0.11
CA GLU A 156 -21.19 18.61 0.91
C GLU A 156 -21.36 18.41 2.44
N LYS A 157 -21.36 17.16 2.93
CA LYS A 157 -21.38 16.87 4.37
C LYS A 157 -19.95 16.68 4.91
N PRO A 158 -19.62 17.29 6.06
CA PRO A 158 -18.26 17.26 6.61
C PRO A 158 -17.91 15.92 7.26
N ILE A 159 -16.66 15.51 7.07
CA ILE A 159 -15.99 14.39 7.71
C ILE A 159 -14.78 14.98 8.44
N MET A 160 -14.76 14.89 9.77
CA MET A 160 -13.87 15.71 10.60
C MET A 160 -12.93 14.86 11.46
N TRP A 161 -11.63 15.13 11.34
CA TRP A 161 -10.59 14.50 12.15
C TRP A 161 -10.77 14.82 13.64
N SER A 162 -11.33 15.99 13.96
CA SER A 162 -11.54 16.45 15.33
C SER A 162 -12.43 15.53 16.18
N TYR A 163 -13.26 14.67 15.58
CA TYR A 163 -14.00 13.66 16.35
C TYR A 163 -13.08 12.59 16.96
N ILE A 164 -11.95 12.26 16.31
CA ILE A 164 -10.95 11.34 16.85
C ILE A 164 -10.17 12.02 18.00
N GLU A 165 -9.91 13.32 17.87
CA GLU A 165 -9.25 14.13 18.91
C GLU A 165 -10.14 14.25 20.15
N LYS A 166 -11.42 14.62 19.97
CA LYS A 166 -12.43 14.66 21.03
C LYS A 166 -12.63 13.30 21.71
N LEU A 167 -12.63 12.20 20.95
CA LEU A 167 -12.68 10.85 21.52
C LEU A 167 -11.50 10.62 22.46
N HIS A 168 -10.30 11.01 22.05
CA HIS A 168 -9.11 10.90 22.89
C HIS A 168 -9.24 11.75 24.17
N GLU A 169 -9.71 13.00 24.05
CA GLU A 169 -9.90 13.91 25.18
C GLU A 169 -10.88 13.35 26.23
N VAL A 170 -12.05 12.85 25.80
CA VAL A 170 -13.04 12.23 26.69
C VAL A 170 -12.43 11.04 27.43
N GLN A 171 -11.72 10.16 26.72
CA GLN A 171 -11.08 9.00 27.34
C GLN A 171 -9.99 9.37 28.34
N GLN A 172 -9.26 10.47 28.11
CA GLN A 172 -8.28 10.98 29.08
C GLN A 172 -8.96 11.57 30.31
N LYS A 173 -10.02 12.35 30.10
CA LYS A 173 -10.77 12.99 31.18
C LYS A 173 -11.43 11.95 32.11
N ASP A 174 -12.04 10.92 31.53
CA ASP A 174 -12.81 9.92 32.28
C ASP A 174 -11.93 8.75 32.74
N ASN A 175 -10.66 8.71 32.33
CA ASN A 175 -9.71 7.62 32.57
C ASN A 175 -10.24 6.23 32.17
N LEU A 176 -11.07 6.17 31.12
CA LEU A 176 -11.73 4.98 30.60
C LEU A 176 -11.58 4.93 29.08
N ASN A 177 -11.25 3.75 28.53
CA ASN A 177 -11.15 3.56 27.07
C ASN A 177 -12.37 2.78 26.55
N LEU A 178 -13.06 3.33 25.55
CA LEU A 178 -14.28 2.75 24.94
C LEU A 178 -13.98 1.62 23.96
N ALA A 179 -13.36 0.53 24.46
CA ALA A 179 -12.98 -0.67 23.70
C ALA A 179 -12.21 -0.43 22.38
N ASN A 180 -11.66 0.77 22.19
CA ASN A 180 -10.84 1.16 21.05
C ASN A 180 -9.37 1.34 21.46
N LYS A 181 -8.50 1.59 20.48
CA LYS A 181 -7.04 1.64 20.68
C LYS A 181 -6.45 3.04 20.56
N VAL A 182 -7.29 4.08 20.48
CA VAL A 182 -6.84 5.47 20.31
C VAL A 182 -6.17 5.97 21.59
N LYS A 183 -4.96 6.52 21.44
CA LYS A 183 -4.13 7.10 22.50
C LYS A 183 -3.47 8.38 21.99
N ALA A 184 -2.72 9.07 22.85
CA ALA A 184 -2.05 10.33 22.50
C ALA A 184 -1.21 10.23 21.21
N LYS A 185 -0.49 9.13 21.01
CA LYS A 185 0.30 8.85 19.79
C LYS A 185 -0.51 8.79 18.49
N HIS A 186 -1.82 8.55 18.55
CA HIS A 186 -2.71 8.55 17.38
C HIS A 186 -3.11 9.97 17.00
N VAL A 187 -3.30 10.84 17.99
CA VAL A 187 -3.60 12.27 17.82
C VAL A 187 -2.34 13.06 17.48
N LEU A 188 -1.20 12.78 18.13
CA LEU A 188 0.13 13.30 17.80
C LEU A 188 0.74 12.60 16.58
N TRP A 189 -0.05 12.51 15.51
CA TRP A 189 0.24 11.71 14.33
C TRP A 189 1.49 12.17 13.59
N GLN A 190 1.85 13.46 13.68
CA GLN A 190 3.01 14.04 12.99
C GLN A 190 4.32 13.34 13.40
N GLN A 191 4.47 13.02 14.68
CA GLN A 191 5.65 12.31 15.22
C GLN A 191 5.67 10.82 14.84
N HIS A 192 4.53 10.29 14.38
CA HIS A 192 4.37 8.88 14.01
C HIS A 192 3.77 8.70 12.62
N LYS A 193 4.15 9.59 11.70
CA LYS A 193 3.64 9.64 10.32
C LYS A 193 3.81 8.32 9.56
N MET A 194 4.89 7.60 9.85
CA MET A 194 5.29 6.35 9.18
C MET A 194 4.73 5.08 9.85
N ASN A 195 4.05 5.18 10.99
CA ASN A 195 3.59 4.01 11.73
C ASN A 195 2.23 3.51 11.22
N VAL A 196 2.25 2.43 10.42
CA VAL A 196 1.04 1.80 9.85
C VAL A 196 0.06 1.39 10.94
N LYS A 197 0.55 0.79 12.04
CA LYS A 197 -0.29 0.31 13.14
C LYS A 197 -1.12 1.43 13.75
N LEU A 198 -0.55 2.63 13.89
CA LEU A 198 -1.31 3.78 14.41
C LEU A 198 -2.33 4.30 13.40
N ALA A 199 -1.99 4.33 12.11
CA ALA A 199 -2.93 4.74 11.07
C ALA A 199 -4.16 3.82 11.03
N VAL A 200 -3.94 2.49 11.01
CA VAL A 200 -5.03 1.50 11.01
C VAL A 200 -5.87 1.59 12.29
N GLN A 201 -5.26 1.77 13.45
CA GLN A 201 -6.01 1.89 14.71
C GLN A 201 -6.85 3.16 14.78
N ALA A 202 -6.34 4.30 14.29
CA ALA A 202 -7.07 5.57 14.26
C ALA A 202 -8.29 5.51 13.32
N LEU A 203 -8.19 4.74 12.23
CA LEU A 203 -9.25 4.58 11.23
C LEU A 203 -9.92 3.20 11.33
N SER A 204 -10.16 2.71 12.55
CA SER A 204 -10.76 1.39 12.77
C SER A 204 -12.26 1.46 13.09
N SER A 205 -13.01 0.40 12.78
CA SER A 205 -14.45 0.34 13.11
C SER A 205 -14.70 0.53 14.61
N SER A 206 -13.80 0.06 15.49
CA SER A 206 -13.93 0.29 16.94
C SER A 206 -13.90 1.77 17.35
N VAL A 207 -13.21 2.62 16.57
CA VAL A 207 -13.22 4.08 16.80
C VAL A 207 -14.54 4.68 16.34
N ALA A 208 -15.05 4.22 15.19
CA ALA A 208 -16.37 4.62 14.70
C ALA A 208 -17.48 4.21 15.68
N ASP A 209 -17.43 2.99 16.22
CA ASP A 209 -18.40 2.48 17.20
C ASP A 209 -18.33 3.28 18.51
N ALA A 210 -17.14 3.64 18.97
CA ALA A 210 -16.98 4.49 20.16
C ALA A 210 -17.53 5.90 19.95
N ILE A 211 -17.31 6.50 18.78
CA ILE A 211 -17.86 7.83 18.44
C ILE A 211 -19.40 7.77 18.36
N ASP A 212 -19.94 6.72 17.74
CA ASP A 212 -21.39 6.50 17.67
C ASP A 212 -21.99 6.35 19.07
N PHE A 213 -21.38 5.54 19.95
CA PHE A 213 -21.83 5.42 21.35
C PHE A 213 -21.85 6.76 22.09
N LEU A 214 -20.82 7.59 21.91
CA LEU A 214 -20.77 8.92 22.53
C LEU A 214 -21.85 9.87 21.98
N ARG A 215 -22.23 9.73 20.71
CA ARG A 215 -23.28 10.52 20.06
C ARG A 215 -24.69 10.02 20.41
N ASP A 216 -24.92 8.71 20.30
CA ASP A 216 -26.25 8.10 20.26
C ASP A 216 -26.71 7.59 21.63
N ASP A 217 -25.80 7.09 22.46
CA ASP A 217 -26.16 6.54 23.79
C ASP A 217 -25.89 7.54 24.91
N LEU A 218 -24.77 8.27 24.86
CA LEU A 218 -24.44 9.29 25.85
C LEU A 218 -24.87 10.70 25.47
N HIS A 219 -25.33 10.91 24.23
CA HIS A 219 -25.84 12.20 23.73
C HIS A 219 -24.89 13.38 23.98
N LEU A 220 -23.59 13.17 23.88
CA LEU A 220 -22.59 14.20 24.12
C LEU A 220 -22.59 15.22 22.96
N PRO A 221 -22.88 16.51 23.20
CA PRO A 221 -23.07 17.51 22.14
C PRO A 221 -21.87 17.64 21.20
N GLN A 222 -20.65 17.44 21.71
CA GLN A 222 -19.42 17.56 20.93
C GLN A 222 -19.25 16.47 19.85
N PHE A 223 -20.07 15.42 19.86
CA PHE A 223 -20.10 14.35 18.84
C PHE A 223 -21.32 14.41 17.90
N SER A 224 -22.19 15.41 18.06
CA SER A 224 -23.32 15.63 17.15
C SER A 224 -22.83 15.90 15.72
N GLY A 225 -23.44 15.27 14.71
CA GLY A 225 -23.05 15.41 13.31
C GLY A 225 -21.83 14.55 12.90
N SER A 226 -21.48 13.53 13.69
CA SER A 226 -20.33 12.65 13.41
C SER A 226 -20.62 11.49 12.45
N GLU A 227 -21.85 11.34 11.96
CA GLU A 227 -22.32 10.18 11.18
C GLU A 227 -21.49 9.96 9.92
N LYS A 228 -21.20 11.04 9.19
CA LYS A 228 -20.37 10.97 7.98
C LYS A 228 -18.92 10.60 8.29
N THR A 229 -18.42 10.99 9.47
CA THR A 229 -17.07 10.62 9.92
C THR A 229 -16.99 9.14 10.27
N THR A 230 -17.97 8.61 11.01
CA THR A 230 -17.98 7.19 11.39
C THR A 230 -18.26 6.28 10.19
N GLU A 231 -19.09 6.72 9.24
CA GLU A 231 -19.26 6.08 7.92
C GLU A 231 -17.92 5.98 7.17
N PHE A 232 -17.21 7.11 7.00
CA PHE A 232 -15.91 7.15 6.33
C PHE A 232 -14.89 6.21 6.97
N ILE A 233 -14.77 6.24 8.32
CA ILE A 233 -13.86 5.37 9.07
C ILE A 233 -14.15 3.90 8.78
N ARG A 234 -15.42 3.49 8.81
CA ARG A 234 -15.81 2.10 8.54
C ARG A 234 -15.55 1.67 7.10
N ILE A 235 -15.76 2.54 6.12
CA ILE A 235 -15.47 2.25 4.70
C ILE A 235 -13.97 1.97 4.54
N VAL A 236 -13.13 2.85 5.09
CA VAL A 236 -11.66 2.72 5.02
C VAL A 236 -11.16 1.48 5.78
N ASP A 237 -11.68 1.21 6.98
CA ASP A 237 -11.33 0.02 7.77
C ASP A 237 -11.67 -1.28 7.02
N LYS A 238 -12.89 -1.38 6.49
CA LYS A 238 -13.35 -2.54 5.71
C LYS A 238 -12.53 -2.73 4.44
N LEU A 239 -12.17 -1.64 3.76
CA LEU A 239 -11.29 -1.67 2.59
C LEU A 239 -9.92 -2.24 2.96
N PHE A 240 -9.30 -1.72 4.02
CA PHE A 240 -8.00 -2.19 4.48
C PHE A 240 -8.04 -3.66 4.93
N ASP A 241 -9.06 -4.06 5.67
CA ASP A 241 -9.27 -5.45 6.10
C ASP A 241 -9.39 -6.41 4.92
N PHE A 242 -10.12 -6.01 3.87
CA PHE A 242 -10.23 -6.78 2.64
C PHE A 242 -8.90 -6.86 1.90
N MET A 243 -8.15 -5.77 1.79
CA MET A 243 -6.85 -5.74 1.10
C MET A 243 -5.73 -6.43 1.88
N ASN A 244 -5.97 -6.77 3.14
CA ASN A 244 -5.02 -7.44 4.04
C ASN A 244 -5.56 -8.81 4.50
N SER A 245 -6.29 -9.52 3.65
CA SER A 245 -6.78 -10.88 3.94
C SER A 245 -5.64 -11.89 3.92
N ARG A 246 -5.39 -12.53 5.07
CA ARG A 246 -4.23 -13.43 5.30
C ARG A 246 -4.57 -14.91 5.44
N SER A 247 -5.81 -15.23 5.81
CA SER A 247 -6.20 -16.58 6.21
C SER A 247 -7.45 -17.04 5.47
N PRO A 248 -7.49 -18.29 4.98
CA PRO A 248 -8.68 -18.85 4.34
C PRO A 248 -9.89 -18.97 5.28
N HIS A 249 -9.66 -18.93 6.59
CA HIS A 249 -10.68 -19.07 7.64
C HIS A 249 -11.11 -17.73 8.26
N ALA A 250 -10.54 -16.61 7.80
CA ALA A 250 -10.93 -15.30 8.28
C ALA A 250 -12.40 -14.99 7.95
N LYS A 251 -13.05 -14.21 8.80
CA LYS A 251 -14.48 -13.84 8.69
C LYS A 251 -14.64 -12.36 8.32
N GLY A 252 -15.86 -11.94 7.98
CA GLY A 252 -16.18 -10.54 7.71
C GLY A 252 -15.42 -10.02 6.49
N TYR A 253 -14.86 -8.81 6.56
CA TYR A 253 -14.08 -8.23 5.46
C TYR A 253 -12.66 -8.80 5.34
N LYS A 254 -12.14 -9.49 6.36
CA LYS A 254 -10.84 -10.19 6.32
C LYS A 254 -10.89 -11.53 5.59
N GLN A 255 -12.09 -12.04 5.27
CA GLN A 255 -12.23 -13.29 4.54
C GLN A 255 -11.57 -13.18 3.15
N PRO A 256 -11.00 -14.27 2.60
CA PRO A 256 -10.44 -14.24 1.26
C PRO A 256 -11.53 -14.08 0.20
N MET A 257 -11.14 -13.67 -0.99
CA MET A 257 -12.06 -13.69 -2.13
C MET A 257 -12.25 -15.15 -2.60
N ARG A 258 -13.49 -15.53 -2.86
CA ARG A 258 -13.91 -16.86 -3.33
C ARG A 258 -14.94 -16.68 -4.43
N LEU A 259 -15.13 -17.69 -5.27
CA LEU A 259 -16.15 -17.64 -6.32
C LEU A 259 -17.55 -17.33 -5.74
N THR A 260 -17.87 -17.87 -4.56
CA THR A 260 -19.15 -17.65 -3.86
C THR A 260 -19.40 -16.21 -3.41
N ASN A 261 -18.35 -15.42 -3.15
CA ASN A 261 -18.47 -14.04 -2.70
C ASN A 261 -17.99 -13.02 -3.76
N LEU A 262 -17.51 -13.48 -4.91
CA LEU A 262 -16.86 -12.67 -5.94
C LEU A 262 -17.76 -11.53 -6.42
N THR A 263 -19.00 -11.82 -6.81
CA THR A 263 -19.95 -10.82 -7.34
C THR A 263 -20.23 -9.72 -6.31
N GLY A 264 -20.55 -10.10 -5.08
CA GLY A 264 -20.84 -9.14 -4.00
C GLY A 264 -19.60 -8.31 -3.63
N ARG A 265 -18.42 -8.92 -3.59
CA ARG A 265 -17.15 -8.23 -3.30
C ARG A 265 -16.75 -7.29 -4.42
N LYS A 266 -16.89 -7.69 -5.70
CA LYS A 266 -16.64 -6.83 -6.85
C LYS A 266 -17.54 -5.60 -6.82
N LYS A 267 -18.85 -5.78 -6.59
CA LYS A 267 -19.81 -4.67 -6.46
C LYS A 267 -19.39 -3.69 -5.35
N TRP A 268 -19.17 -4.20 -4.13
CA TRP A 268 -18.77 -3.37 -2.99
C TRP A 268 -17.44 -2.63 -3.22
N LEU A 269 -16.46 -3.28 -3.88
CA LEU A 269 -15.19 -2.66 -4.23
C LEU A 269 -15.36 -1.49 -5.20
N MET A 270 -16.22 -1.64 -6.22
CA MET A 270 -16.52 -0.55 -7.16
C MET A 270 -17.27 0.61 -6.50
N GLU A 271 -18.26 0.32 -5.65
CA GLU A 271 -18.94 1.34 -4.84
C GLU A 271 -17.95 2.07 -3.91
N THR A 272 -17.00 1.34 -3.31
CA THR A 272 -15.96 1.94 -2.47
C THR A 272 -15.02 2.83 -3.30
N LYS A 273 -14.66 2.41 -4.51
CA LYS A 273 -13.84 3.21 -5.44
C LYS A 273 -14.55 4.50 -5.83
N GLU A 274 -15.85 4.43 -6.14
CA GLU A 274 -16.68 5.59 -6.47
C GLU A 274 -16.76 6.56 -5.28
N TYR A 275 -17.05 6.05 -4.08
CA TYR A 275 -17.06 6.83 -2.85
C TYR A 275 -15.74 7.59 -2.64
N LEU A 276 -14.58 6.93 -2.78
CA LEU A 276 -13.27 7.58 -2.66
C LEU A 276 -13.04 8.65 -3.73
N GLY A 277 -13.63 8.49 -4.92
CA GLY A 277 -13.57 9.44 -6.02
C GLY A 277 -14.40 10.72 -5.81
N GLU A 278 -15.46 10.62 -4.99
CA GLU A 278 -16.38 11.73 -4.68
C GLU A 278 -15.89 12.64 -3.54
N LEU A 279 -14.89 12.20 -2.77
CA LEU A 279 -14.39 12.98 -1.64
C LEU A 279 -13.73 14.28 -2.11
N LYS A 280 -14.02 15.36 -1.40
CA LYS A 280 -13.48 16.71 -1.65
C LYS A 280 -12.77 17.27 -0.41
N ASP A 281 -11.87 18.21 -0.60
CA ASP A 281 -11.37 19.07 0.48
C ASP A 281 -12.32 20.24 0.77
N ALA A 282 -11.97 21.07 1.76
CA ALA A 282 -12.75 22.24 2.15
C ALA A 282 -12.89 23.32 1.07
N THR A 283 -12.08 23.28 0.01
CA THR A 283 -12.21 24.20 -1.15
C THR A 283 -13.15 23.65 -2.22
N GLY A 284 -13.69 22.44 -2.02
CA GLY A 284 -14.48 21.72 -3.02
C GLY A 284 -13.63 21.00 -4.08
N GLN A 285 -12.29 21.03 -3.96
CA GLN A 285 -11.42 20.30 -4.88
C GLN A 285 -11.51 18.79 -4.60
N PRO A 286 -11.69 17.93 -5.62
CA PRO A 286 -11.64 16.49 -5.44
C PRO A 286 -10.30 16.05 -4.85
N LEU A 287 -10.33 15.18 -3.83
CA LEU A 287 -9.13 14.66 -3.18
C LEU A 287 -8.25 13.86 -4.14
N THR A 288 -8.83 13.33 -5.21
CA THR A 288 -8.13 12.66 -6.30
C THR A 288 -7.30 13.60 -7.19
N LYS A 289 -7.45 14.92 -7.03
CA LYS A 289 -6.71 15.97 -7.76
C LYS A 289 -5.84 16.84 -6.86
N CYS A 290 -5.93 16.70 -5.54
CA CYS A 290 -5.18 17.53 -4.60
C CYS A 290 -3.68 17.15 -4.54
N ARG A 291 -2.88 17.94 -3.82
CA ARG A 291 -1.44 17.65 -3.60
C ARG A 291 -1.18 16.27 -2.97
N ARG A 292 -2.16 15.73 -2.23
CA ARG A 292 -2.10 14.44 -1.53
C ARG A 292 -2.89 13.34 -2.25
N LYS A 293 -3.14 13.50 -3.55
CA LYS A 293 -3.96 12.60 -4.39
C LYS A 293 -3.55 11.13 -4.36
N THR A 294 -2.26 10.83 -4.14
CA THR A 294 -1.75 9.44 -4.15
C THR A 294 -2.49 8.53 -3.17
N ALA A 295 -2.91 9.04 -2.01
CA ALA A 295 -3.70 8.26 -1.06
C ALA A 295 -4.98 7.68 -1.70
N TRP A 296 -5.65 8.52 -2.48
CA TRP A 296 -6.98 8.25 -3.03
C TRP A 296 -6.89 7.51 -4.36
N VAL A 297 -6.12 8.06 -5.31
CA VAL A 297 -5.97 7.44 -6.63
C VAL A 297 -5.21 6.12 -6.52
N GLY A 298 -4.27 5.99 -5.58
CA GLY A 298 -3.55 4.74 -5.33
C GLY A 298 -4.49 3.61 -4.87
N PHE A 299 -5.45 3.91 -3.99
CA PHE A 299 -6.48 2.93 -3.62
C PHE A 299 -7.40 2.60 -4.79
N MET A 300 -7.80 3.59 -5.60
CA MET A 300 -8.64 3.34 -6.78
C MET A 300 -7.95 2.41 -7.80
N VAL A 301 -6.66 2.62 -8.09
CA VAL A 301 -5.86 1.70 -8.94
C VAL A 301 -5.82 0.32 -8.32
N THR A 302 -5.52 0.25 -7.02
CA THR A 302 -5.36 -1.02 -6.30
C THR A 302 -6.67 -1.81 -6.24
N ILE A 303 -7.81 -1.14 -6.06
CA ILE A 303 -9.14 -1.76 -6.09
C ILE A 303 -9.38 -2.46 -7.44
N GLU A 304 -9.16 -1.76 -8.55
CA GLU A 304 -9.36 -2.31 -9.89
C GLU A 304 -8.45 -3.51 -10.14
N SER A 305 -7.14 -3.33 -9.93
CA SER A 305 -6.13 -4.37 -10.14
C SER A 305 -6.40 -5.62 -9.30
N VAL A 306 -6.66 -5.47 -8.00
CA VAL A 306 -6.94 -6.61 -7.11
C VAL A 306 -8.24 -7.30 -7.52
N THR A 307 -9.28 -6.55 -7.90
CA THR A 307 -10.56 -7.11 -8.35
C THR A 307 -10.38 -7.98 -9.58
N GLU A 308 -9.66 -7.48 -10.59
CA GLU A 308 -9.45 -8.18 -11.85
C GLU A 308 -8.52 -9.39 -11.69
N ILE A 309 -7.43 -9.28 -10.91
CA ILE A 309 -6.59 -10.44 -10.58
C ILE A 309 -7.40 -11.51 -9.87
N CYS A 310 -8.18 -11.16 -8.85
CA CYS A 310 -8.97 -12.14 -8.13
C CYS A 310 -10.04 -12.77 -9.01
N HIS A 311 -10.69 -11.99 -9.89
CA HIS A 311 -11.62 -12.53 -10.88
C HIS A 311 -10.92 -13.58 -11.75
N ASN A 312 -9.81 -13.21 -12.40
CA ASN A 312 -9.07 -14.10 -13.30
C ASN A 312 -8.58 -15.37 -12.61
N LEU A 313 -8.09 -15.28 -11.37
CA LEU A 313 -7.65 -16.45 -10.60
C LEU A 313 -8.80 -17.38 -10.18
N LEU A 314 -10.01 -16.85 -10.02
CA LEU A 314 -11.17 -17.60 -9.54
C LEU A 314 -12.07 -18.13 -10.67
N THR A 315 -11.91 -17.62 -11.90
CA THR A 315 -12.77 -17.97 -13.05
C THR A 315 -12.02 -18.57 -14.24
N ASN A 316 -10.70 -18.75 -14.15
CA ASN A 316 -9.92 -19.42 -15.19
C ASN A 316 -10.24 -20.94 -15.27
N SER A 317 -9.58 -21.63 -16.20
CA SER A 317 -9.75 -23.09 -16.42
C SER A 317 -9.32 -23.96 -15.24
N GLN A 318 -8.43 -23.45 -14.37
CA GLN A 318 -7.97 -24.13 -13.15
C GLN A 318 -8.14 -23.18 -11.95
N PRO A 319 -9.39 -22.98 -11.50
CA PRO A 319 -9.72 -21.91 -10.58
C PRO A 319 -9.08 -22.13 -9.22
N ALA A 320 -8.53 -21.06 -8.65
CA ALA A 320 -8.08 -21.04 -7.28
C ALA A 320 -9.28 -21.25 -6.33
N HIS A 321 -9.10 -22.01 -5.25
CA HIS A 321 -10.15 -22.18 -4.24
C HIS A 321 -10.49 -20.89 -3.49
N TYR A 322 -9.50 -20.01 -3.34
CA TYR A 322 -9.61 -18.70 -2.72
C TYR A 322 -8.39 -17.83 -3.08
N VAL A 323 -8.52 -16.52 -2.91
CA VAL A 323 -7.42 -15.56 -3.07
C VAL A 323 -7.29 -14.72 -1.80
N CYS A 324 -6.12 -14.81 -1.17
CA CYS A 324 -5.72 -13.94 -0.05
C CYS A 324 -5.00 -12.71 -0.60
N THR A 325 -5.67 -11.55 -0.52
CA THR A 325 -5.20 -10.25 -1.02
C THR A 325 -3.91 -9.77 -0.36
N PHE A 326 -3.59 -10.24 0.86
CA PHE A 326 -2.33 -9.93 1.53
C PHE A 326 -1.08 -10.28 0.69
N LYS A 327 -1.19 -11.28 -0.20
CA LYS A 327 -0.09 -11.66 -1.10
C LYS A 327 0.26 -10.57 -2.13
N MET A 328 -0.62 -9.59 -2.31
CA MET A 328 -0.47 -8.42 -3.17
C MET A 328 -0.02 -7.18 -2.38
N SER A 329 0.57 -7.35 -1.18
CA SER A 329 1.17 -6.28 -0.36
C SER A 329 2.70 -6.44 -0.28
N GLN A 330 3.40 -5.32 -0.12
CA GLN A 330 4.85 -5.26 0.09
C GLN A 330 5.30 -5.76 1.47
N ASP A 331 4.39 -6.07 2.40
CA ASP A 331 4.72 -6.65 3.72
C ASP A 331 5.66 -7.87 3.61
N ASN A 332 5.55 -8.66 2.53
CA ASN A 332 6.44 -9.81 2.29
C ASN A 332 7.90 -9.38 2.10
N LEU A 333 8.11 -8.27 1.40
CA LEU A 333 9.41 -7.67 1.13
C LEU A 333 9.93 -6.89 2.34
N GLU A 334 9.08 -6.13 3.03
CA GLU A 334 9.45 -5.46 4.30
C GLU A 334 9.89 -6.46 5.38
N SER A 335 9.21 -7.61 5.47
CA SER A 335 9.61 -8.70 6.35
C SER A 335 10.97 -9.28 5.96
N PHE A 336 11.32 -9.28 4.68
CA PHE A 336 12.62 -9.74 4.21
C PHE A 336 13.72 -8.73 4.57
N PHE A 337 13.51 -7.43 4.34
CA PHE A 337 14.43 -6.38 4.80
C PHE A 337 14.65 -6.41 6.31
N SER A 338 13.57 -6.61 7.08
CA SER A 338 13.67 -6.76 8.53
C SER A 338 14.54 -7.95 8.94
N ARG A 339 14.50 -9.06 8.20
CA ARG A 339 15.36 -10.24 8.46
C ARG A 339 16.82 -9.95 8.08
N ILE A 340 17.08 -9.23 6.99
CA ILE A 340 18.44 -8.81 6.62
C ILE A 340 19.02 -7.92 7.71
N ARG A 341 18.34 -6.84 8.09
CA ARG A 341 18.80 -5.91 9.14
C ARG A 341 19.07 -6.61 10.47
N ARG A 342 18.20 -7.56 10.86
CA ARG A 342 18.39 -8.36 12.08
C ARG A 342 19.68 -9.20 12.08
N ARG A 343 20.20 -9.61 10.91
CA ARG A 343 21.48 -10.33 10.83
C ARG A 343 22.67 -9.42 11.16
N GLY A 344 22.54 -8.10 11.00
CA GLY A 344 23.54 -7.11 11.41
C GLY A 344 23.57 -6.83 12.92
N GLY A 345 22.77 -7.54 13.73
CA GLY A 345 22.70 -7.35 15.17
C GLY A 345 22.20 -5.94 15.52
N TRP A 346 23.09 -5.12 16.09
CA TRP A 346 22.80 -3.73 16.45
C TRP A 346 22.97 -2.75 15.29
N ASN A 347 23.50 -3.21 14.15
CA ASN A 347 23.61 -2.39 12.95
C ASN A 347 22.29 -2.37 12.16
N ASN A 348 21.46 -1.36 12.42
CA ASN A 348 20.19 -1.15 11.73
C ASN A 348 20.35 -0.53 10.32
N ASN A 349 21.57 -0.13 9.93
CA ASN A 349 21.88 0.45 8.62
C ASN A 349 23.08 -0.28 7.98
N PRO A 350 22.86 -1.47 7.39
CA PRO A 350 23.94 -2.25 6.79
C PRO A 350 24.57 -1.51 5.60
N ASN A 351 25.83 -1.83 5.29
CA ASN A 351 26.45 -1.43 4.04
C ASN A 351 26.11 -2.47 2.94
N CYS A 352 26.71 -2.31 1.75
CA CYS A 352 26.39 -3.13 0.59
C CYS A 352 26.94 -4.58 0.62
N LEU A 353 27.87 -4.91 1.52
CA LEU A 353 28.55 -6.21 1.59
C LEU A 353 27.97 -7.17 2.63
#